data_AF-A0A1Y4F084-F1
#
_entry.id   AF-A0A1Y4F084-F1
#
_cell.length_a   1.000
_cell.length_b   1.000
_cell.length_c   1.000
_cell.angle_alpha   90.00
_cell.angle_beta   90.00
_cell.angle_gamma   90.00
#
_symmetry.space_group_name_H-M   'P 1'
#
loop_
_entity.id
_entity.type
_entity.pdbx_description
1 polymer ?
#
loop_
_entity_poly.entity_id
_entity_poly.type
_entity_poly.pdbx_seq_one_letter_code
_entity_poly.pdbx_strand_id
1 'polypeptide(L)' 'MTFEQMLRRAKDGDREAITSILLMYRPLLLKYAVINGRLDEDLYQELCITLMRAIDLFRI' A
#
# COMPACT_ATOMS: atom_id res chain seq x y z
N MET A 1 17.73 2.75 -2.70
CA MET A 1 16.84 3.74 -2.05
C MET A 1 16.39 3.15 -0.73
N THR A 2 16.48 3.90 0.37
CA THR A 2 15.94 3.44 1.67
C THR A 2 14.42 3.53 1.68
N PHE A 3 13.75 2.82 2.59
CA PHE A 3 12.30 2.92 2.73
C PHE A 3 11.85 4.36 3.02
N GLU A 4 12.58 5.09 3.88
CA GLU A 4 12.27 6.49 4.20
C GLU A 4 12.29 7.40 2.96
N GLN A 5 13.30 7.26 2.10
CA GLN A 5 13.39 8.02 0.85
C GLN A 5 12.22 7.71 -0.09
N MET A 6 11.83 6.43 -0.18
CA MET A 6 10.68 5.99 -0.97
C MET A 6 9.38 6.56 -0.41
N LEU A 7 9.23 6.56 0.93
CA LEU A 7 8.05 7.11 1.60
C LEU A 7 7.93 8.61 1.38
N ARG A 8 9.04 9.38 1.48
CA ARG A 8 9.06 10.81 1.18
C ARG A 8 8.58 11.09 -0.26
N ARG A 9 9.14 10.39 -1.25
CA ARG A 9 8.71 10.52 -2.65
C ARG A 9 7.24 10.17 -2.85
N ALA A 10 6.77 9.10 -2.21
CA ALA A 10 5.38 8.68 -2.30
C ALA A 10 4.42 9.76 -1.74
N LYS A 11 4.78 10.40 -0.62
CA LYS A 11 4.04 11.54 -0.07
C LYS A 11 3.99 12.76 -0.99
N ASP A 12 5.04 12.97 -1.78
CA ASP A 12 5.10 14.04 -2.79
C ASP A 12 4.30 13.69 -4.07
N GLY A 13 3.59 12.56 -4.09
CA GLY A 13 2.73 12.13 -5.21
C GLY A 13 3.46 11.33 -6.29
N ASP A 14 4.68 10.87 -6.03
CA ASP A 14 5.44 10.03 -6.96
C ASP A 14 4.77 8.66 -7.13
N ARG A 15 4.18 8.43 -8.31
CA ARG A 15 3.44 7.21 -8.64
C ARG A 15 4.31 5.96 -8.63
N GLU A 16 5.58 6.06 -8.99
CA GLU A 16 6.50 4.91 -8.96
C GLU A 16 6.82 4.52 -7.51
N ALA A 17 7.01 5.51 -6.65
CA ALA A 17 7.23 5.29 -5.23
C ALA A 17 5.99 4.68 -4.56
N ILE A 18 4.80 5.21 -4.84
CA ILE A 18 3.52 4.66 -4.35
C ILE A 18 3.35 3.20 -4.82
N THR A 19 3.59 2.93 -6.10
CA THR A 19 3.49 1.58 -6.67
C THR A 19 4.48 0.62 -6.03
N SER A 20 5.72 1.08 -5.79
CA SER A 20 6.75 0.29 -5.13
C SER A 20 6.37 -0.11 -3.70
N ILE A 21 5.77 0.82 -2.94
CA ILE A 21 5.27 0.53 -1.59
C ILE A 21 4.09 -0.46 -1.64
N LEU A 22 3.12 -0.24 -2.55
CA LEU A 22 2.00 -1.17 -2.73
C LEU A 22 2.47 -2.58 -3.08
N LEU A 23 3.45 -2.72 -3.98
CA LEU A 23 4.04 -4.02 -4.35
C LEU A 23 4.77 -4.68 -3.18
N MET A 24 5.49 -3.90 -2.36
CA MET A 24 6.18 -4.40 -1.17
C MET A 24 5.19 -4.98 -0.15
N TYR A 25 4.07 -4.31 0.08
CA TYR A 25 3.04 -4.75 1.03
C TYR A 25 2.01 -5.71 0.41
N ARG A 26 2.06 -5.97 -0.90
CA ARG A 26 1.09 -6.84 -1.61
C ARG A 26 0.85 -8.19 -0.93
N PRO A 27 1.86 -8.94 -0.43
CA PRO A 27 1.61 -10.22 0.25
C PRO A 27 0.75 -10.05 1.52
N LEU A 28 0.94 -8.95 2.26
CA LEU A 28 0.17 -8.64 3.46
C LEU A 28 -1.27 -8.26 3.10
N LEU A 29 -1.44 -7.40 2.10
CA LEU A 29 -2.76 -6.96 1.62
C LEU A 29 -3.58 -8.16 1.12
N LEU A 30 -2.96 -9.05 0.33
CA LEU A 30 -3.60 -10.28 -0.13
C LEU A 30 -3.96 -11.21 1.03
N LYS A 31 -3.07 -11.39 2.02
CA LYS A 31 -3.35 -12.24 3.19
C LYS A 31 -4.63 -11.81 3.92
N TYR A 32 -4.86 -10.51 4.07
CA TYR A 32 -6.04 -9.98 4.75
C TYR A 32 -7.27 -9.82 3.86
N ALA A 33 -7.09 -9.80 2.54
CA ALA A 33 -8.18 -9.79 1.57
C ALA A 33 -8.77 -11.19 1.29
N VAL A 34 -8.12 -12.27 1.74
CA VAL A 34 -8.63 -13.62 1.56
C VAL A 34 -9.61 -13.96 2.68
N ILE A 35 -10.89 -14.10 2.34
CA ILE A 35 -11.98 -14.49 3.24
C ILE A 35 -12.47 -15.89 2.83
N ASN A 36 -12.49 -16.83 3.77
CA ASN A 36 -12.92 -18.22 3.54
C ASN A 36 -12.22 -18.89 2.33
N GLY A 37 -10.92 -18.61 2.15
CA GLY A 37 -10.11 -19.20 1.07
C GLY A 37 -10.33 -18.57 -0.31
N ARG A 38 -11.12 -17.50 -0.42
CA ARG A 38 -11.32 -16.75 -1.66
C ARG A 38 -10.83 -15.32 -1.51
N LEU A 39 -10.23 -14.79 -2.56
CA LEU A 39 -9.87 -13.37 -2.61
C LEU A 39 -11.15 -12.55 -2.72
N ASP A 40 -11.33 -11.62 -1.80
CA ASP A 40 -12.28 -10.54 -1.92
C ASP A 40 -11.56 -9.35 -2.60
N GLU A 41 -11.88 -9.11 -3.87
CA GLU A 41 -11.23 -8.10 -4.69
C GLU A 41 -11.53 -6.68 -4.21
N ASP A 42 -12.75 -6.44 -3.74
CA ASP A 42 -13.17 -5.15 -3.19
C ASP A 42 -12.42 -4.86 -1.89
N LEU A 43 -12.30 -5.87 -1.01
CA LEU A 43 -11.51 -5.75 0.22
C LEU A 43 -10.03 -5.51 -0.08
N TYR A 44 -9.46 -6.20 -1.07
CA TYR A 44 -8.08 -5.94 -1.50
C TYR A 44 -7.90 -4.50 -1.98
N GLN A 45 -8.84 -3.98 -2.76
CA GLN A 45 -8.80 -2.61 -3.25
C GLN A 45 -8.93 -1.61 -2.10
N GLU A 46 -9.83 -1.82 -1.14
CA GLU A 46 -9.96 -0.98 0.05
C GLU A 46 -8.69 -1.00 0.93
N LEU A 47 -8.02 -2.15 1.07
CA LEU A 47 -6.75 -2.24 1.76
C LEU A 47 -5.64 -1.45 1.03
N CYS A 48 -5.61 -1.49 -0.30
CA CYS A 48 -4.70 -0.67 -1.11
C CYS A 48 -4.94 0.83 -0.88
N ILE A 49 -6.21 1.27 -0.94
CA ILE A 49 -6.61 2.67 -0.71
C ILE A 49 -6.25 3.10 0.71
N THR A 50 -6.47 2.23 1.70
CA THR A 50 -6.14 2.49 3.10
C THR A 50 -4.64 2.69 3.28
N LEU A 51 -3.81 1.87 2.64
CA LEU A 51 -2.35 2.04 2.66
C LEU A 51 -1.93 3.36 2.01
N MET A 52 -2.53 3.74 0.89
CA MET A 52 -2.26 5.05 0.26
C MET A 52 -2.61 6.21 1.19
N ARG A 53 -3.79 6.18 1.83
CA ARG A 53 -4.17 7.19 2.83
C ARG A 53 -3.21 7.22 4.01
N ALA A 54 -2.73 6.05 4.46
CA ALA A 54 -1.75 5.98 5.54
C ALA A 54 -0.42 6.65 5.16
N ILE A 55 0.06 6.47 3.91
CA ILE A 55 1.24 7.16 3.40
C ILE A 55 1.05 8.69 3.50
N ASP A 56 -0.11 9.20 3.05
CA ASP A 56 -0.41 10.63 3.08
C ASP A 56 -0.49 11.19 4.50
N LEU A 57 -1.04 10.43 5.45
CA LEU A 57 -1.22 10.86 6.85
C LEU A 57 0.02 10.66 7.74
N PHE A 58 0.93 9.75 7.37
CA PHE A 58 2.09 9.40 8.19
C PHE A 58 3.06 10.58 8.35
N ARG A 59 3.45 10.90 9.59
CA ARG A 59 4.43 11.96 9.86
C ARG A 59 5.84 11.38 9.84
N ILE A 60 6.72 11.97 9.02
CA ILE A 60 8.13 11.57 8.87
C ILE A 60 9.00 12.44 9.76
#